data_AF-A0A2X3LXJ7-F1
#
_entry.id   AF-A0A2X3LXJ7-F1
#
_cell.length_a   1.000
_cell.length_b   1.000
_cell.length_c   1.000
_cell.angle_alpha   90.00
_cell.angle_beta   90.00
_cell.angle_gamma   90.00
#
_symmetry.space_group_name_H-M   'P 1'
#
loop_
_entity.id
_entity.type
_entity.pdbx_description
1 polymer ?
#
loop_
_entity_poly.entity_id
_entity_poly.type
_entity_poly.pdbx_seq_one_letter_code
_entity_poly.pdbx_strand_id
1 'polypeptide(L)'
;MIVAAQGLTPDHQLLLQIYDRARVSASRIVHQAQIYGDAVVRYAFIEHRAEVFDFASVEGNEENNVWLCDCAKVYGHAQVKLA
;
A
#
# COMPACT_ATOMS: atom_id res chain seq x y z
N MET A 1 -9.68 -11.13 -1.99
CA MET A 1 -9.21 -11.03 -3.39
C MET A 1 -8.23 -9.87 -3.45
N ILE A 2 -6.98 -10.11 -3.87
CA ILE A 2 -5.98 -9.06 -4.11
C ILE A 2 -5.95 -8.84 -5.62
N VAL A 3 -6.21 -7.61 -6.06
CA VAL A 3 -6.11 -7.24 -7.48
C VAL A 3 -4.92 -6.32 -7.63
N ALA A 4 -3.82 -6.84 -8.17
CA ALA A 4 -2.64 -6.08 -8.54
C ALA A 4 -2.54 -6.03 -10.07
N ALA A 5 -2.41 -4.83 -10.63
CA ALA A 5 -2.22 -4.62 -12.05
C ALA A 5 -0.87 -3.92 -12.28
N GLN A 6 -0.12 -4.38 -13.29
CA GLN A 6 1.15 -3.77 -13.69
C GLN A 6 0.88 -2.38 -14.28
N GLY A 7 1.41 -1.33 -13.67
CA GLY A 7 1.17 0.07 -14.06
C GLY A 7 1.94 0.49 -15.33
N LEU A 8 1.35 1.41 -16.09
CA LEU A 8 1.93 2.08 -17.27
C LEU A 8 2.90 3.21 -16.88
N THR A 9 3.90 2.91 -16.07
CA THR A 9 4.91 3.88 -15.62
C THR A 9 6.19 3.76 -16.46
N PRO A 10 6.88 4.87 -16.82
CA PRO A 10 8.04 4.84 -17.72
C PRO A 10 9.22 4.01 -17.21
N ASP A 11 9.31 3.87 -15.89
CA ASP A 11 10.32 3.06 -15.22
C ASP A 11 9.91 1.58 -15.26
N HIS A 12 10.44 0.87 -16.24
CA HIS A 12 10.18 -0.56 -16.42
C HIS A 12 10.83 -1.45 -15.34
N GLN A 13 11.67 -0.89 -14.46
CA GLN A 13 12.41 -1.67 -13.46
C GLN A 13 11.69 -1.74 -12.12
N LEU A 14 10.85 -0.75 -11.78
CA LEU A 14 10.11 -0.76 -10.52
C LEU A 14 8.73 -1.39 -10.71
N LEU A 15 8.62 -2.69 -10.45
CA LEU A 15 7.33 -3.38 -10.41
C LEU A 15 6.66 -3.18 -9.05
N LEU A 16 5.34 -3.24 -9.01
CA LEU A 16 4.62 -3.33 -7.73
C LEU A 16 5.04 -4.62 -7.01
N GLN A 17 5.42 -4.51 -5.74
CA GLN A 17 5.75 -5.66 -4.92
C GLN A 17 5.09 -5.59 -3.54
N ILE A 18 4.63 -6.75 -3.08
CA ILE A 18 4.19 -6.99 -1.72
C ILE A 18 5.02 -8.18 -1.22
N TYR A 19 5.87 -7.98 -0.22
CA TYR A 19 6.85 -8.97 0.21
C TYR A 19 7.11 -8.92 1.74
N ASP A 20 8.07 -9.72 2.22
CA ASP A 20 8.34 -9.98 3.64
C ASP A 20 7.12 -10.53 4.41
N ARG A 21 6.75 -9.89 5.53
CA ARG A 21 5.62 -10.27 6.39
C ARG A 21 4.42 -9.34 6.19
N ALA A 22 4.43 -8.52 5.14
CA ALA A 22 3.34 -7.58 4.86
C ALA A 22 2.00 -8.30 4.69
N ARG A 23 0.95 -7.74 5.30
CA ARG A 23 -0.42 -8.27 5.26
C ARG A 23 -1.34 -7.26 4.60
N VAL A 24 -1.87 -7.61 3.43
CA VAL A 24 -2.79 -6.75 2.66
C VAL A 24 -4.14 -7.43 2.52
N SER A 25 -5.23 -6.73 2.87
CA SER A 25 -6.59 -7.26 2.78
C SER A 25 -7.61 -6.20 2.43
N ALA A 26 -8.64 -6.52 1.63
CA ALA A 26 -9.67 -5.57 1.20
C ALA A 26 -9.12 -4.25 0.62
N SER A 27 -7.95 -4.30 -0.03
CA SER A 27 -7.23 -3.13 -0.55
C SER A 27 -6.91 -3.28 -2.04
N ARG A 28 -6.68 -2.16 -2.71
CA ARG A 28 -6.25 -2.08 -4.10
C ARG A 28 -4.90 -1.37 -4.15
N ILE A 29 -3.89 -2.08 -4.65
CA ILE A 29 -2.50 -1.61 -4.73
C ILE A 29 -2.13 -1.58 -6.21
N VAL A 30 -1.68 -0.44 -6.72
CA VAL A 30 -1.39 -0.22 -8.14
C VAL A 30 -0.15 0.66 -8.34
N HIS A 31 0.27 0.85 -9.59
CA HIS A 31 1.26 1.87 -9.98
C HIS A 31 2.58 1.84 -9.17
N GLN A 32 3.30 0.71 -9.22
CA GLN A 32 4.65 0.56 -8.64
C GLN A 32 4.74 0.74 -7.11
N ALA A 33 3.62 0.71 -6.39
CA ALA A 33 3.62 0.78 -4.94
C ALA A 33 4.37 -0.41 -4.30
N GLN A 34 4.98 -0.17 -3.13
CA GLN A 34 5.77 -1.15 -2.40
C GLN A 34 5.21 -1.35 -1.00
N ILE A 35 4.90 -2.59 -0.64
CA ILE A 35 4.44 -2.93 0.73
C ILE A 35 5.33 -4.04 1.28
N TYR A 36 6.05 -3.78 2.36
CA TYR A 36 7.08 -4.69 2.89
C TYR A 36 7.24 -4.60 4.41
N GLY A 37 8.21 -5.32 4.99
CA GLY A 37 8.36 -5.42 6.45
C GLY A 37 7.21 -6.17 7.13
N ASP A 38 6.76 -5.66 8.28
CA ASP A 38 5.61 -6.13 9.08
C ASP A 38 4.34 -5.26 8.84
N ALA A 39 4.28 -4.54 7.72
CA ALA A 39 3.20 -3.62 7.43
C ALA A 39 1.83 -4.31 7.36
N VAL A 40 0.80 -3.66 7.91
CA VAL A 40 -0.60 -4.10 7.84
C VAL A 40 -1.42 -3.08 7.07
N VAL A 41 -2.04 -3.51 5.98
CA VAL A 41 -2.85 -2.66 5.11
C VAL A 41 -4.23 -3.27 4.93
N ARG A 42 -5.28 -2.54 5.33
CA ARG A 42 -6.67 -2.97 5.23
C ARG A 42 -7.56 -1.82 4.76
N TYR A 43 -8.44 -2.08 3.80
CA TYR A 43 -9.33 -1.05 3.20
C TYR A 43 -8.53 0.19 2.74
N ALA A 44 -7.60 -0.02 1.82
CA ALA A 44 -6.74 1.04 1.31
C ALA A 44 -6.66 1.04 -0.22
N PHE A 45 -6.45 2.23 -0.79
CA PHE A 45 -6.06 2.45 -2.17
C PHE A 45 -4.67 3.07 -2.19
N ILE A 46 -3.66 2.31 -2.65
CA ILE A 46 -2.25 2.71 -2.62
C ILE A 46 -1.71 2.72 -4.05
N GLU A 47 -1.17 3.86 -4.49
CA GLU A 47 -0.69 4.05 -5.85
C GLU A 47 0.52 4.98 -5.99
N HIS A 48 0.97 5.17 -7.23
CA HIS A 48 2.04 6.08 -7.65
C HIS A 48 3.32 5.99 -6.80
N ARG A 49 3.91 4.79 -6.71
CA ARG A 49 5.16 4.52 -5.96
C ARG A 49 5.09 4.81 -4.47
N ALA A 50 3.88 4.85 -3.89
CA ALA A 50 3.74 4.93 -2.45
C ALA A 50 4.30 3.68 -1.76
N GLU A 51 4.85 3.86 -0.56
CA GLU A 51 5.50 2.82 0.23
C GLU A 51 4.85 2.69 1.61
N VAL A 52 4.59 1.46 2.04
CA VAL A 52 4.18 1.14 3.42
C VAL A 52 5.07 0.02 3.96
N PHE A 53 5.82 0.29 5.02
CA PHE A 53 6.83 -0.64 5.52
C PHE A 53 7.09 -0.54 7.02
N ASP A 54 8.09 -1.27 7.52
CA ASP A 54 8.35 -1.51 8.95
C ASP A 54 7.11 -2.09 9.65
N PHE A 55 6.64 -1.49 10.74
CA PHE A 55 5.47 -1.89 11.51
C PHE A 55 4.25 -0.98 11.25
N ALA A 56 4.22 -0.30 10.11
CA ALA A 56 3.16 0.63 9.77
C ALA A 56 1.79 -0.06 9.62
N SER A 57 0.74 0.64 10.03
CA SER A 57 -0.65 0.20 9.89
C SER A 57 -1.46 1.24 9.13
N VAL A 58 -2.14 0.80 8.07
CA VAL A 58 -3.06 1.59 7.25
C VAL A 58 -4.42 0.90 7.26
N GLU A 59 -5.41 1.52 7.89
CA GLU A 59 -6.72 0.91 8.13
C GLU A 59 -7.86 1.86 7.77
N GLY A 60 -8.55 1.57 6.66
CA GLY A 60 -9.86 2.13 6.36
C GLY A 60 -11.00 1.28 6.93
N ASN A 61 -12.20 1.41 6.34
CA ASN A 61 -13.38 0.62 6.66
C ASN A 61 -14.15 0.22 5.39
N GLU A 62 -15.29 -0.45 5.55
CA GLU A 62 -16.09 -0.95 4.41
C GLU A 62 -16.69 0.15 3.54
N GLU A 63 -16.88 1.35 4.09
CA GLU A 63 -17.46 2.50 3.38
C GLU A 63 -16.38 3.37 2.73
N ASN A 64 -15.23 3.51 3.40
CA ASN A 64 -14.18 4.45 3.04
C ASN A 64 -12.80 3.78 3.09
N ASN A 65 -12.06 3.90 1.99
CA ASN A 65 -10.67 3.46 1.93
C ASN A 65 -9.72 4.59 2.36
N VAL A 66 -8.59 4.24 2.99
CA VAL A 66 -7.46 5.18 3.10
C VAL A 66 -6.77 5.31 1.74
N TRP A 67 -6.52 6.54 1.27
CA TRP A 67 -5.84 6.80 0.01
C TRP A 67 -4.40 7.25 0.26
N LEU A 68 -3.45 6.58 -0.39
CA LEU A 68 -2.03 6.88 -0.31
C LEU A 68 -1.46 6.98 -1.72
N CYS A 69 -1.01 8.17 -2.11
CA CYS A 69 -0.61 8.51 -3.49
C CYS A 69 0.75 9.24 -3.53
N ASP A 70 1.27 9.44 -4.73
CA ASP A 70 2.39 10.33 -5.07
C ASP A 70 3.66 10.15 -4.22
N CYS A 71 4.23 8.95 -4.25
CA CYS A 71 5.48 8.59 -3.55
C CYS A 71 5.41 8.76 -2.03
N ALA A 72 4.21 8.84 -1.43
CA ALA A 72 4.04 8.92 0.02
C ALA A 72 4.61 7.68 0.71
N LYS A 73 5.20 7.88 1.90
CA LYS A 73 5.79 6.82 2.71
C LYS A 73 5.16 6.77 4.08
N VAL A 74 4.69 5.58 4.49
CA VAL A 74 4.19 5.30 5.84
C VAL A 74 5.07 4.20 6.45
N TYR A 75 5.75 4.50 7.54
CA TYR A 75 6.81 3.63 8.08
C TYR A 75 6.96 3.77 9.59
N GLY A 76 7.90 3.03 10.18
CA GLY A 76 8.04 2.90 11.63
C GLY A 76 6.80 2.27 12.26
N HIS A 77 6.22 2.94 13.26
CA HIS A 77 4.99 2.52 13.96
C HIS A 77 3.79 3.42 13.63
N ALA A 78 3.81 4.08 12.47
CA ALA A 78 2.74 4.98 12.07
C ALA A 78 1.39 4.24 11.93
N GLN A 79 0.31 4.90 12.37
CA GLN A 79 -1.05 4.40 12.22
C GLN A 79 -1.86 5.43 11.45
N VAL A 80 -2.24 5.08 10.22
CA VAL A 80 -3.14 5.89 9.39
C VAL A 80 -4.50 5.22 9.41
N LYS A 81 -5.46 5.86 10.07
CA LYS A 81 -6.82 5.32 10.25
C LYS A 81 -7.86 6.31 9.77
N LEU A 82 -8.95 5.80 9.22
CA LEU A 82 -10.17 6.60 9.07
C LEU A 82 -10.76 6.89 10.46
N ALA A 83 -11.10 8.14 10.69
CA ALA A 83 -11.80 8.62 11.88
C ALA A 83 -13.32 8.59 11.65
#